data_AF-A0A8T5USK4-F1
#
_entry.id   AF-A0A8T5USK4-F1
#
_cell.length_a   1.000
_cell.length_b   1.000
_cell.length_c   1.000
_cell.angle_alpha   90.00
_cell.angle_beta   90.00
_cell.angle_gamma   90.00
#
_symmetry.space_group_name_H-M   'P 1'
#
loop_
_entity.id
_entity.type
_entity.pdbx_description
1 polymer ?
#
loop_
_entity_poly.entity_id
_entity_poly.type
_entity_poly.pdbx_seq_one_letter_code
_entity_poly.pdbx_strand_id
1 'polypeptide(L)'
;MESLLWWLFKGSKGGFNRVRIMDLLKTEPYNVYNLSEILELNYKTVRHHLKLLEEHNIIATPVDNKYGAVYFLTEDMKDHIELFEEIKEKLKVNS
;
A
#
# COMPACT_ATOMS: atom_id res chain seq x y z
N MET A 1 -13.67 1.71 -7.85
CA MET A 1 -12.58 1.15 -7.02
C MET A 1 -12.01 -0.14 -7.59
N GLU A 2 -12.84 -1.12 -7.96
CA GLU A 2 -12.35 -2.46 -8.31
C GLU A 2 -11.25 -2.51 -9.37
N SER A 3 -11.51 -1.97 -10.57
CA SER A 3 -10.52 -1.96 -11.66
C SER A 3 -9.21 -1.26 -11.29
N LEU A 4 -9.27 -0.26 -10.41
CA LEU A 4 -8.11 0.45 -9.90
C LEU A 4 -7.26 -0.46 -9.01
N LEU A 5 -7.86 -1.19 -8.06
CA LEU A 5 -7.12 -2.10 -7.17
C LEU A 5 -6.47 -3.25 -7.96
N TRP A 6 -7.18 -3.80 -8.95
CA TRP A 6 -6.63 -4.81 -9.85
C TRP A 6 -5.40 -4.32 -10.60
N TRP A 7 -5.47 -3.12 -11.19
CA TRP A 7 -4.33 -2.52 -11.86
C TRP A 7 -3.19 -2.20 -10.89
N LEU A 8 -3.50 -1.63 -9.73
CA LEU A 8 -2.51 -1.16 -8.77
C LEU A 8 -1.72 -2.30 -8.12
N PHE A 9 -2.37 -3.44 -7.82
CA PHE A 9 -1.74 -4.55 -7.11
C PHE A 9 -1.31 -5.71 -8.02
N LYS A 10 -2.01 -5.96 -9.13
CA LYS A 10 -1.68 -7.07 -10.05
C LYS A 10 -1.19 -6.61 -11.41
N GLY A 11 -1.76 -5.52 -11.94
CA GLY A 11 -1.53 -5.06 -13.31
C GLY A 11 -0.33 -4.12 -13.52
N SER A 12 0.40 -3.74 -12.47
CA SER A 12 1.46 -2.72 -12.56
C SER A 12 2.75 -3.15 -11.88
N LYS A 13 3.87 -2.64 -12.38
CA LYS A 13 5.20 -2.93 -11.84
C LYS A 13 5.26 -2.58 -10.35
N GLY A 14 5.79 -3.51 -9.56
CA GLY A 14 5.91 -3.36 -8.10
C GLY A 14 4.61 -3.57 -7.33
N GLY A 15 3.59 -4.16 -7.95
CA GLY A 15 2.32 -4.50 -7.28
C GLY A 15 2.51 -5.39 -6.04
N PHE A 16 3.41 -6.37 -6.13
CA PHE A 16 3.81 -7.23 -5.01
C PHE A 16 4.28 -6.43 -3.78
N ASN A 17 5.13 -5.42 -3.96
CA ASN A 17 5.58 -4.58 -2.85
C ASN A 17 4.45 -3.70 -2.29
N ARG A 18 3.54 -3.21 -3.13
CA ARG A 18 2.36 -2.49 -2.65
C ARG A 18 1.45 -3.39 -1.81
N VAL A 19 1.25 -4.65 -2.20
CA VAL A 19 0.51 -5.62 -1.38
C VAL A 19 1.17 -5.82 -0.01
N ARG A 20 2.51 -6.00 0.03
CA ARG A 20 3.25 -6.11 1.30
C ARG A 20 3.11 -4.87 2.19
N ILE A 21 3.14 -3.67 1.60
CA ILE A 21 2.90 -2.41 2.32
C ILE A 21 1.48 -2.38 2.89
N MET A 22 0.48 -2.74 2.08
CA MET A 22 -0.93 -2.75 2.49
C MET A 22 -1.20 -3.74 3.62
N ASP A 23 -0.58 -4.92 3.61
CA ASP A 23 -0.69 -5.90 4.70
C ASP A 23 -0.22 -5.32 6.04
N LEU A 24 0.86 -4.53 6.04
CA LEU A 24 1.33 -3.82 7.24
C LEU A 24 0.41 -2.66 7.63
N LEU A 25 0.01 -1.82 6.67
CA LEU A 25 -0.85 -0.66 6.96
C LEU A 25 -2.27 -1.04 7.40
N LYS A 26 -2.72 -2.26 7.09
CA LYS A 26 -3.98 -2.84 7.58
C LYS A 26 -3.94 -3.11 9.08
N THR A 27 -2.76 -3.40 9.65
CA THR A 27 -2.62 -3.70 11.08
C THR A 27 -2.45 -2.44 11.91
N GLU A 28 -1.53 -1.57 11.52
CA GLU A 28 -1.27 -0.30 12.20
C GLU A 28 -0.63 0.74 11.26
N PRO A 29 -0.65 2.03 11.61
CA PRO A 29 0.01 3.06 10.82
C PRO A 29 1.54 2.94 10.88
N TYR A 30 2.20 3.04 9.73
CA TYR A 30 3.66 3.02 9.64
C TYR A 30 4.22 4.21 8.85
N ASN A 31 5.41 4.67 9.21
CA ASN A 31 6.15 5.64 8.43
C ASN A 31 7.02 4.95 7.36
N VAL A 32 7.59 5.74 6.44
CA VAL A 32 8.44 5.25 5.32
C VAL A 32 9.64 4.45 5.83
N TYR A 33 10.25 4.88 6.94
CA TYR A 33 11.44 4.23 7.50
C TYR A 33 11.11 2.84 8.05
N ASN A 34 10.04 2.73 8.85
CA ASN A 34 9.59 1.44 9.40
C ASN A 34 9.25 0.46 8.26
N LEU A 35 8.53 0.94 7.24
CA LEU A 35 8.21 0.12 6.07
C LEU A 35 9.46 -0.30 5.29
N SER A 36 10.48 0.55 5.15
CA SER A 36 11.73 0.17 4.49
C SER A 36 12.50 -0.91 5.24
N GLU A 37 12.56 -0.79 6.58
CA GLU A 37 13.24 -1.78 7.41
C GLU A 37 12.51 -3.12 7.41
N ILE A 38 11.20 -3.12 7.68
CA ILE A 38 10.39 -4.36 7.77
C ILE A 38 10.34 -5.10 6.43
N LEU A 39 10.23 -4.36 5.32
CA LEU A 39 10.09 -4.96 4.00
C LEU A 39 11.43 -5.24 3.31
N GLU A 40 12.55 -4.84 3.91
CA GLU A 40 13.90 -4.89 3.35
C GLU A 40 13.97 -4.20 1.97
N LEU A 41 13.34 -3.03 1.87
CA LEU A 41 13.26 -2.24 0.64
C LEU A 41 14.02 -0.93 0.77
N ASN A 42 14.59 -0.45 -0.33
CA ASN A 42 15.18 0.89 -0.35
C ASN A 42 14.13 1.96 0.01
N TYR A 43 14.51 2.91 0.85
CA TYR A 43 13.66 4.02 1.29
C TYR A 43 12.98 4.78 0.12
N LYS A 44 13.69 5.03 -1.00
CA LYS A 44 13.11 5.70 -2.18
C LYS A 44 12.05 4.83 -2.88
N THR A 45 12.24 3.50 -2.87
CA THR A 45 11.28 2.54 -3.41
C THR A 45 9.98 2.56 -2.60
N VAL A 46 10.08 2.52 -1.26
CA VAL A 46 8.90 2.61 -0.39
C VAL A 46 8.18 3.93 -0.58
N ARG A 47 8.92 5.06 -0.60
CA ARG A 47 8.34 6.39 -0.86
C ARG A 47 7.59 6.45 -2.18
N HIS A 48 8.13 5.84 -3.24
CA HIS A 48 7.45 5.79 -4.55
C HIS A 48 6.13 5.01 -4.47
N HIS A 49 6.10 3.88 -3.78
CA HIS A 49 4.88 3.10 -3.59
C HIS A 49 3.83 3.83 -2.77
N LEU A 50 4.22 4.44 -1.65
CA LEU A 50 3.30 5.22 -0.81
C LEU A 50 2.71 6.40 -1.56
N LYS A 51 3.52 7.10 -2.37
CA LYS A 51 3.05 8.20 -3.21
C LYS A 51 1.95 7.74 -4.18
N LEU A 52 2.16 6.62 -4.89
CA LEU A 52 1.15 6.07 -5.79
C LEU A 52 -0.14 5.66 -5.06
N LEU A 53 -0.01 5.01 -3.90
CA LEU A 53 -1.16 4.61 -3.09
C LEU A 53 -1.95 5.84 -2.60
N GLU A 54 -1.26 6.89 -2.17
CA GLU A 54 -1.85 8.15 -1.72
C GLU A 54 -2.54 8.92 -2.87
N GLU A 55 -1.89 9.02 -4.03
CA GLU A 55 -2.46 9.64 -5.24
C GLU A 55 -3.77 8.97 -5.71
N HIS A 56 -3.93 7.69 -5.40
CA HIS A 56 -5.11 6.90 -5.72
C HIS A 56 -6.09 6.74 -4.55
N ASN A 57 -5.96 7.56 -3.50
CA ASN A 57 -6.84 7.56 -2.33
C ASN A 57 -6.90 6.21 -1.57
N ILE A 58 -5.84 5.41 -1.66
CA ILE A 58 -5.75 4.11 -0.98
C ILE A 58 -5.25 4.28 0.46
N ILE A 59 -4.33 5.21 0.65
CA ILE A 59 -3.75 5.55 1.95
C ILE A 59 -3.77 7.06 2.15
N ALA A 60 -3.73 7.49 3.41
CA ALA A 60 -3.61 8.88 3.79
C ALA A 60 -2.54 9.07 4.87
N THR A 61 -2.12 10.32 5.05
CA THR A 61 -1.27 10.80 6.13
C THR A 61 -1.92 12.05 6.73
N PRO A 62 -1.88 12.26 8.06
CA PRO A 62 -2.56 13.39 8.69
C PRO A 62 -1.76 14.70 8.61
N VAL A 63 -0.49 14.64 8.20
CA VAL A 63 0.43 15.78 8.17
C VAL A 63 0.77 16.20 6.74
N ASP A 64 0.70 17.51 6.50
CA ASP A 64 1.14 18.13 5.25
C ASP A 64 2.66 17.97 5.03
N ASN A 65 3.43 17.98 6.13
CA ASN A 65 4.85 17.64 6.10
C ASN A 65 5.03 16.12 6.15
N LYS A 66 5.41 15.54 5.00
CA LYS A 66 5.63 14.09 4.85
C LYS A 66 6.87 13.55 5.58
N TYR A 67 7.69 14.41 6.19
CA TYR A 67 8.88 13.97 6.93
C TYR A 67 8.49 13.34 8.27
N GLY A 68 8.73 12.03 8.42
CA GLY A 68 8.33 11.27 9.61
C GLY A 68 6.84 10.93 9.70
N ALA A 69 6.06 11.26 8.67
CA ALA A 69 4.64 10.99 8.59
C ALA A 69 4.34 9.48 8.62
N VAL A 70 3.32 9.10 9.39
CA VAL A 70 2.72 7.77 9.34
C VAL A 70 1.59 7.73 8.32
N TYR A 71 1.49 6.60 7.64
CA TYR A 71 0.46 6.33 6.65
C TYR A 71 -0.56 5.35 7.21
N PHE A 72 -1.81 5.46 6.80
CA PHE A 72 -2.90 4.55 7.17
C PHE A 72 -3.90 4.40 6.01
N LEU A 73 -4.73 3.36 6.04
CA LEU A 73 -5.76 3.14 5.02
C LEU A 73 -6.84 4.22 5.09
N THR A 74 -7.25 4.75 3.95
CA THR A 74 -8.44 5.61 3.86
C THR A 74 -9.69 4.82 4.22
N GLU A 75 -10.78 5.50 4.62
CA GLU A 75 -12.06 4.83 4.87
C GLU A 75 -12.57 4.11 3.61
N ASP A 76 -12.46 4.74 2.45
CA ASP A 76 -12.79 4.14 1.16
C ASP A 76 -12.00 2.84 0.91
N MET A 77 -10.72 2.79 1.25
CA MET A 77 -9.95 1.55 1.14
C MET A 77 -10.36 0.50 2.18
N LYS A 78 -10.71 0.90 3.40
CA LYS A 78 -11.20 -0.04 4.43
C LYS A 78 -12.50 -0.72 4.00
N ASP A 79 -13.41 0.02 3.36
CA ASP A 79 -14.67 -0.52 2.81
C ASP A 79 -14.43 -1.54 1.68
N HIS A 80 -13.25 -1.52 1.06
CA HIS A 80 -12.86 -2.43 -0.03
C HIS A 80 -11.79 -3.45 0.39
N ILE A 81 -11.63 -3.71 1.68
CA ILE A 81 -10.56 -4.59 2.17
C ILE A 81 -10.74 -6.04 1.70
N GLU A 82 -11.98 -6.52 1.54
CA GLU A 82 -12.29 -7.87 1.05
C GLU A 82 -11.80 -8.07 -0.39
N LEU A 83 -11.99 -7.07 -1.25
CA LEU A 83 -11.49 -7.11 -2.62
C LEU A 83 -9.96 -7.12 -2.66
N PHE A 84 -9.30 -6.38 -1.77
CA PHE A 84 -7.84 -6.44 -1.65
C PHE A 84 -7.36 -7.84 -1.27
N GLU A 85 -8.03 -8.51 -0.33
CA GLU A 85 -7.72 -9.89 0.06
C GLU A 85 -7.88 -10.87 -1.10
N GLU A 86 -8.96 -10.76 -1.88
CA GLU A 86 -9.18 -11.58 -3.08
C GLU A 86 -8.06 -11.40 -4.12
N ILE A 87 -7.66 -10.15 -4.38
CA ILE A 87 -6.55 -9.85 -5.31
C ILE A 87 -5.24 -10.45 -4.79
N LYS A 88 -4.98 -10.34 -3.48
CA LYS A 88 -3.78 -10.89 -2.83
C LYS A 88 -3.73 -12.41 -2.94
N GLU A 89 -4.84 -13.10 -2.71
CA GLU A 89 -4.93 -14.56 -2.87
C GLU A 89 -4.61 -14.97 -4.31
N LYS A 90 -5.18 -14.28 -5.29
CA LYS A 90 -4.93 -14.55 -6.71
C LYS A 90 -3.49 -14.24 -7.15
N LEU A 91 -2.73 -13.43 -6.40
CA LEU A 91 -1.29 -13.24 -6.64
C LEU A 91 -0.47 -14.43 -6.16
N LYS A 92 -0.81 -15.01 -4.99
CA LYS A 92 -0.13 -16.19 -4.43
C LYS A 92 -0.25 -17.42 -5.32
N VAL A 93 -1.38 -17.57 -6.02
CA VAL A 93 -1.63 -18.71 -6.94
C VAL A 93 -0.76 -18.64 -8.21
N ASN A 94 -0.17 -17.49 -8.54
CA ASN A 94 0.59 -17.28 -9.78
C ASN A 94 2.08 -16.98 -9.58
N SER A 95 2.62 -17.18 -8.36
CA SER A 95 4.03 -16.87 -7.99
C SER A 95 4.82 -18.12 -7.65
#